data_AF-A0A897NMN2-F1
#
_entry.id   AF-A0A897NMN2-F1
#
_cell.length_a   1.000
_cell.length_b   1.000
_cell.length_c   1.000
_cell.angle_alpha   90.00
_cell.angle_beta   90.00
_cell.angle_gamma   90.00
#
_symmetry.space_group_name_H-M   'P 1'
#
loop_
_entity.id
_entity.type
_entity.pdbx_description
1 polymer ?
#
loop_
_entity_poly.entity_id
_entity_poly.type
_entity_poly.pdbx_seq_one_letter_code
_entity_poly.pdbx_strand_id
1 'polypeptide(L)' 'MQALESCHYCGEKLATGGRPVTCDECETGFHLDCADRAGELTIDVNSRLLRSDTYEIECPECEHRWKLGFDPDEWLG' A
#
# COMPACT_ATOMS: atom_id res chain seq x y z
N MET A 1 14.64 -7.25 -15.29
CA MET A 1 13.42 -6.73 -14.66
C MET A 1 13.87 -6.17 -13.32
N GLN A 2 14.09 -4.86 -13.24
CA GLN A 2 14.50 -4.19 -12.01
C GLN A 2 13.23 -3.93 -11.22
N ALA A 3 12.96 -4.75 -10.20
CA ALA A 3 11.93 -4.41 -9.22
C ALA A 3 12.31 -3.06 -8.61
N LEU A 4 11.38 -2.10 -8.60
CA LEU A 4 11.62 -0.78 -8.02
C LEU A 4 11.97 -0.97 -6.54
N GLU A 5 13.25 -0.85 -6.19
CA GLU A 5 13.74 -1.09 -4.83
C GLU A 5 13.46 0.09 -3.90
N SER A 6 12.95 1.21 -4.43
CA SER A 6 12.79 2.49 -3.75
C SER A 6 11.35 3.01 -3.81
N CYS A 7 10.92 3.65 -2.73
CA CYS A 7 9.62 4.29 -2.59
C CYS A 7 9.52 5.54 -3.47
N HIS A 8 8.44 5.64 -4.24
CA HIS A 8 8.15 6.80 -5.10
C HIS A 8 8.16 8.14 -4.33
N TYR A 9 7.65 8.19 -3.10
CA TYR A 9 7.51 9.43 -2.33
C TYR A 9 8.78 9.88 -1.61
N CYS A 10 9.42 8.98 -0.86
CA CYS A 10 10.57 9.34 -0.02
C CYS A 10 11.93 9.00 -0.67
N GLY A 11 11.95 8.21 -1.74
CA GLY A 11 13.16 7.71 -2.39
C GLY A 11 13.95 6.68 -1.57
N GLU A 12 13.51 6.34 -0.36
CA GLU A 12 14.14 5.31 0.48
C GLU A 12 13.81 3.91 -0.03
N LYS A 13 14.60 2.90 0.36
CA LYS A 13 14.36 1.53 -0.07
C LYS A 13 13.01 1.03 0.44
N LEU A 14 12.24 0.31 -0.37
CA LEU A 14 10.94 -0.24 0.06
C LEU A 14 11.05 -1.17 1.27
N ALA A 15 12.17 -1.89 1.38
CA ALA A 15 12.50 -2.71 2.54
C ALA A 15 12.65 -1.92 3.86
N THR A 16 12.83 -0.60 3.80
CA THR A 16 13.08 0.29 4.93
C THR A 16 12.09 1.45 4.90
N GLY A 17 11.19 1.58 5.88
CA GLY A 17 10.29 2.75 5.94
C GLY A 17 8.80 2.47 6.06
N GLY A 18 8.42 1.33 6.65
CA GLY A 18 7.02 1.01 6.93
C GLY A 18 6.54 -0.17 6.11
N ARG A 19 5.28 -0.13 5.66
CA ARG A 19 4.65 -1.21 4.87
C ARG A 19 4.82 -0.89 3.38
N PRO A 20 5.70 -1.59 2.65
CA PRO A 20 5.82 -1.41 1.22
C PRO A 20 4.64 -2.05 0.49
N VAL A 21 4.19 -1.38 -0.56
CA VAL A 21 3.20 -1.86 -1.52
C VAL A 21 3.71 -1.60 -2.91
N THR A 22 3.32 -2.46 -3.83
CA THR A 22 3.69 -2.34 -5.24
C THR A 22 2.42 -2.39 -6.06
N CYS A 23 2.27 -1.46 -6.99
CA CYS A 23 1.19 -1.49 -7.96
C CYS A 23 1.38 -2.69 -8.90
N ASP A 24 0.34 -3.51 -9.06
CA ASP A 24 0.38 -4.69 -9.94
C ASP A 24 0.41 -4.30 -11.43
N GLU A 25 -0.05 -3.09 -11.78
CA GLU A 25 -0.17 -2.63 -13.16
C GLU A 25 1.13 -2.01 -13.70
N CYS A 26 1.72 -1.07 -12.97
CA CYS A 26 2.92 -0.34 -13.39
C CYS A 26 4.18 -0.74 -12.62
N GLU A 27 4.07 -1.69 -11.70
CA GLU A 27 5.14 -2.15 -10.81
C GLU A 27 5.71 -1.06 -9.88
N THR A 28 5.07 0.11 -9.80
CA THR A 28 5.49 1.22 -8.93
C THR A 28 5.37 0.84 -7.46
N GLY A 29 6.48 0.91 -6.74
CA GLY A 29 6.55 0.63 -5.33
C GLY A 29 6.60 1.88 -4.45
N PHE A 30 5.87 1.86 -3.35
CA PHE A 30 5.85 2.92 -2.36
C PHE A 30 5.44 2.42 -0.97
N HIS A 31 5.68 3.22 0.07
CA HIS A 31 5.21 2.91 1.42
C HIS A 31 3.78 3.40 1.62
N LEU A 32 2.93 2.60 2.27
CA LEU A 32 1.57 3.01 2.67
C LEU A 32 1.57 4.29 3.49
N ASP A 33 2.52 4.41 4.43
CA ASP A 33 2.67 5.59 5.28
C ASP A 33 2.98 6.85 4.46
N CYS A 34 3.72 6.70 3.35
CA CYS A 34 4.02 7.81 2.47
C CYS A 34 2.81 8.20 1.59
N ALA A 35 2.06 7.21 1.09
CA ALA A 35 0.83 7.46 0.33
C ALA A 35 -0.25 8.11 1.22
N ASP A 36 -0.36 7.69 2.48
CA ASP A 36 -1.22 8.32 3.49
C ASP A 36 -0.85 9.79 3.71
N ARG A 37 0.44 10.07 3.92
CA ARG A 37 0.93 11.45 4.08
C ARG A 37 0.72 12.31 2.82
N ALA A 38 0.77 11.70 1.64
CA ALA A 38 0.48 12.38 0.38
C ALA A 38 -1.02 12.62 0.15
N GLY A 39 -1.88 11.93 0.91
CA GLY A 39 -3.34 11.96 0.72
C GLY A 39 -3.84 11.10 -0.45
N GLU A 40 -3.01 10.18 -0.94
CA GLU A 40 -3.32 9.27 -2.05
C GLU A 40 -3.76 7.87 -1.54
N LEU A 41 -3.76 7.67 -0.23
CA LEU A 41 -4.31 6.48 0.43
C LEU A 41 -5.66 6.80 1.07
N THR A 42 -6.72 6.08 0.67
CA THR A 42 -8.03 6.16 1.33
C THR A 42 -8.26 4.93 2.20
N ILE A 43 -8.26 5.13 3.52
CA ILE A 43 -8.50 4.05 4.48
C ILE A 43 -10.01 3.92 4.73
N ASP A 44 -10.66 2.93 4.12
CA ASP A 44 -12.06 2.56 4.43
C ASP A 44 -12.06 1.47 5.51
N VAL A 45 -12.10 1.89 6.78
CA VAL A 45 -12.27 0.95 7.89
C VAL A 45 -13.75 0.57 7.95
N ASN A 46 -14.15 -0.55 7.34
CA ASN A 46 -15.53 -1.02 7.42
C ASN A 46 -15.81 -1.71 8.78
N SER A 47 -15.92 -0.89 9.84
CA SER A 47 -15.83 -1.30 11.24
C SER A 47 -17.07 -1.99 11.84
N ARG A 48 -17.83 -2.83 11.10
CA ARG A 48 -19.08 -3.38 11.68
C ARG A 48 -19.30 -4.89 11.66
N LEU A 49 -18.53 -5.69 10.92
CA LEU A 49 -18.82 -7.13 10.86
C LEU A 49 -17.61 -8.04 11.06
N LEU A 50 -16.40 -7.66 10.63
CA LEU A 50 -15.16 -8.42 10.87
C LEU A 50 -14.02 -7.42 11.08
N ARG A 51 -13.04 -7.73 11.94
CA ARG A 51 -11.85 -6.91 12.20
C ARG A 51 -10.87 -6.95 11.00
N SER A 52 -11.32 -6.65 9.79
CA SER A 52 -10.44 -6.59 8.62
C SER A 52 -10.34 -5.14 8.16
N ASP A 53 -9.18 -4.54 8.40
CA ASP A 53 -8.86 -3.21 7.90
C ASP A 53 -8.65 -3.33 6.37
N THR A 54 -9.51 -2.66 5.59
CA THR A 54 -9.40 -2.63 4.13
C THR A 54 -8.82 -1.28 3.72
N TYR A 55 -7.70 -1.29 3.00
CA TYR A 55 -7.03 -0.11 2.49
C TYR A 55 -7.34 0.03 1.01
N GLU A 56 -7.90 1.16 0.57
CA GLU A 56 -8.02 1.48 -0.85
C GLU A 56 -6.87 2.40 -1.26
N ILE A 57 -6.11 1.98 -2.27
CA ILE A 57 -4.87 2.61 -2.69
C ILE A 57 -5.01 2.97 -4.15
N GLU A 58 -4.62 4.20 -4.48
CA GLU A 58 -4.46 4.66 -5.86
C GLU A 58 -2.96 4.75 -6.20
N CYS A 59 -2.58 4.28 -7.39
CA CYS A 59 -1.20 4.43 -7.85
C CYS A 59 -0.96 5.88 -8.27
N PRO A 60 0.10 6.56 -7.79
CA PRO A 60 0.42 7.91 -8.24
C PRO A 60 0.87 7.99 -9.71
N GLU A 61 1.36 6.88 -10.28
CA GLU A 61 1.92 6.87 -11.63
C GLU A 61 0.89 6.49 -12.71
N CYS A 62 0.00 5.54 -12.42
CA CYS A 62 -0.97 5.03 -13.40
C CYS A 62 -2.44 5.19 -12.97
N GLU A 63 -2.70 5.82 -11.82
CA GLU A 63 -4.04 6.04 -11.27
C GLU A 63 -4.83 4.73 -11.05
N HIS A 64 -4.16 3.58 -11.12
CA HIS A 64 -4.77 2.29 -10.87
C HIS A 64 -5.18 2.20 -9.40
N ARG A 65 -6.42 1.79 -9.14
CA ARG A 65 -6.95 1.65 -7.79
C ARG A 65 -7.13 0.20 -7.42
N TRP A 66 -6.60 -0.19 -6.26
CA TRP A 66 -6.78 -1.53 -5.71
C TRP A 66 -7.05 -1.50 -4.22
N LYS A 67 -7.61 -2.60 -3.72
CA LYS A 67 -7.91 -2.79 -2.31
C LYS A 67 -6.93 -3.79 -1.72
N LEU A 68 -6.24 -3.40 -0.66
CA LEU A 68 -5.49 -4.30 0.18
C LEU A 68 -6.33 -4.63 1.41
N GLY A 69 -6.78 -5.88 1.49
CA GLY A 69 -7.24 -6.44 2.75
C GLY A 69 -6.03 -6.77 3.61
N PHE A 70 -5.93 -6.18 4.80
CA PHE A 70 -5.09 -6.74 5.84
C PHE A 70 -5.97 -7.61 6.72
N ASP A 71 -5.84 -8.92 6.56
CA ASP A 71 -6.36 -9.88 7.51
C ASP A 71 -5.32 -10.06 8.64
N PRO A 72 -5.58 -9.56 9.86
CA PRO A 72 -4.64 -9.69 10.97
C PRO A 72 -4.42 -11.16 11.42
N ASP A 73 -5.20 -12.11 10.89
CA ASP A 73 -5.14 -13.54 11.22
C ASP A 73 -4.13 -14.32 10.35
N GLU A 74 -3.74 -13.83 9.17
CA GLU A 74 -2.86 -14.56 8.24
C GLU A 74 -1.37 -14.58 8.64
N TRP A 75 -1.00 -13.99 9.77
CA TRP A 75 0.36 -14.00 10.32
C TRP A 75 0.54 -14.91 11.56
N LEU A 76 -0.44 -15.76 11.85
CA LEU A 76 -0.39 -16.79 12.90
C LEU A 76 -0.59 -18.23 12.35
N GLY A 77 -0.27 -18.46 11.07
CA GLY A 77 -0.24 -19.78 10.44
C GLY A 77 1.14 -20.43 10.44
#